data_AF-A0A0H3M5F8-F1
#
_entry.id   AF-A0A0H3M5F8-F1
#
_cell.length_a   1.000
_cell.length_b   1.000
_cell.length_c   1.000
_cell.angle_alpha   90.00
_cell.angle_beta   90.00
_cell.angle_gamma   90.00
#
_symmetry.space_group_name_H-M   'P 1'
#
loop_
_entity.id
_entity.type
_entity.pdbx_description
1 polymer ?
#
loop_
_entity_poly.entity_id
_entity_poly.type
_entity_poly.pdbx_seq_one_letter_code
_entity_poly.pdbx_strand_id
1 'polypeptide(L)'
;MKKTLQLLSCIALLIVAGCNMFDEQLALDMWAKPGADQLEVKKALLECGMPSPYNDSMNSKDLSMNANAAVNMCLVKAGFYHKLFKVGLRDRCHNYNAEDLPICVPGSVIPKRSVERRLKSAYCQKYRNKPECQP
;
A
#
# COMPACT_ATOMS: atom_id res chain seq x y z
N MET A 1 -8.69 -53.08 -4.25
CA MET A 1 -7.79 -51.91 -4.42
C MET A 1 -8.43 -50.75 -5.22
N LYS A 2 -9.75 -50.52 -5.14
CA LYS A 2 -10.43 -49.41 -5.86
C LYS A 2 -10.83 -48.23 -4.96
N LYS A 3 -11.10 -48.46 -3.67
CA LYS A 3 -11.53 -47.41 -2.72
C LYS A 3 -10.38 -46.49 -2.24
N THR A 4 -9.16 -47.02 -2.13
CA THR A 4 -7.99 -46.22 -1.71
C THR A 4 -7.52 -45.25 -2.80
N LEU A 5 -7.72 -45.59 -4.08
CA LEU A 5 -7.37 -44.72 -5.21
C LEU A 5 -8.30 -43.50 -5.32
N GLN A 6 -9.59 -43.64 -4.97
CA GLN A 6 -10.56 -42.54 -4.99
C GLN A 6 -10.32 -41.50 -3.89
N LEU A 7 -9.87 -41.92 -2.70
CA LEU A 7 -9.55 -41.01 -1.60
C LEU A 7 -8.32 -40.13 -1.91
N LEU A 8 -7.32 -40.67 -2.61
CA LEU A 8 -6.13 -39.92 -3.03
C LEU A 8 -6.46 -38.89 -4.12
N SER A 9 -7.45 -39.16 -4.97
CA SER A 9 -7.88 -38.23 -6.03
C SER A 9 -8.59 -36.99 -5.50
N CYS A 10 -9.27 -37.07 -4.35
CA CYS A 10 -9.94 -35.92 -3.73
C CYS A 10 -8.97 -35.00 -2.99
N ILE A 11 -7.85 -35.52 -2.46
CA ILE A 11 -6.87 -34.73 -1.70
C ILE A 11 -5.98 -33.89 -2.64
N ALA A 12 -5.73 -34.36 -3.86
CA ALA A 12 -4.90 -33.64 -4.83
C ALA A 12 -5.55 -32.36 -5.40
N LEU A 13 -6.88 -32.24 -5.36
CA LEU A 13 -7.60 -31.06 -5.88
C LEU A 13 -7.63 -29.87 -4.93
N LEU A 14 -7.25 -30.05 -3.65
CA LEU A 14 -7.25 -28.97 -2.65
C LEU A 14 -5.94 -28.16 -2.61
N ILE A 15 -4.90 -28.55 -3.36
CA ILE A 15 -3.55 -27.97 -3.23
C ILE A 15 -3.27 -26.88 -4.28
N VAL A 16 -4.16 -26.65 -5.25
CA VAL A 16 -3.93 -25.64 -6.31
C VAL A 16 -4.39 -24.23 -5.95
N ALA A 17 -4.95 -24.02 -4.75
CA ALA A 17 -5.11 -22.68 -4.18
C ALA A 17 -3.81 -22.20 -3.51
N GLY A 18 -2.68 -22.33 -4.23
CA GLY A 18 -1.42 -21.70 -3.85
C GLY A 18 -1.59 -20.19 -3.90
N CYS A 19 -1.71 -19.59 -2.72
CA CYS A 19 -1.99 -18.18 -2.50
C CYS A 19 -0.97 -17.26 -3.21
N ASN A 20 -1.38 -16.62 -4.30
CA ASN A 20 -0.78 -15.36 -4.78
C ASN A 20 -1.07 -14.17 -3.84
N MET A 21 -1.79 -14.41 -2.73
CA MET A 21 -2.18 -13.39 -1.75
C MET A 21 -1.01 -12.82 -0.93
N PHE A 22 0.16 -13.46 -0.93
CA PHE A 22 1.26 -13.03 -0.05
C PHE A 22 1.93 -11.73 -0.49
N ASP A 23 1.91 -11.38 -1.78
CA ASP A 23 2.61 -10.19 -2.30
C ASP A 23 1.68 -8.97 -2.41
N GLU A 24 0.39 -9.17 -2.71
CA GLU A 24 -0.61 -8.08 -2.72
C GLU A 24 -0.77 -7.45 -1.32
N GLN A 25 -0.74 -8.26 -0.27
CA GLN A 25 -1.18 -7.84 1.07
C GLN A 25 -0.25 -6.88 1.80
N LEU A 26 1.06 -6.86 1.52
CA LEU A 26 2.03 -6.31 2.47
C LEU A 26 1.87 -4.79 2.70
N ALA A 27 1.54 -4.01 1.65
CA ALA A 27 1.36 -2.56 1.79
C ALA A 27 0.04 -2.19 2.50
N LEU A 28 -1.03 -2.95 2.22
CA LEU A 28 -2.34 -2.79 2.86
C LEU A 28 -2.30 -3.19 4.33
N ASP A 29 -1.59 -4.25 4.62
CA ASP A 29 -1.50 -4.79 5.97
C ASP A 29 -0.64 -3.92 6.87
N MET A 30 0.20 -3.03 6.32
CA MET A 30 1.06 -2.16 7.10
C MET A 30 0.37 -0.91 7.66
N TRP A 31 -0.78 -0.48 7.13
CA TRP A 31 -1.44 0.76 7.56
C TRP A 31 -2.81 0.51 8.20
N ALA A 32 -3.17 1.33 9.19
CA ALA A 32 -4.46 1.26 9.87
C ALA A 32 -4.91 2.64 10.35
N LYS A 33 -6.22 2.79 10.54
CA LYS A 33 -6.86 3.94 11.19
C LYS A 33 -8.13 3.45 11.90
N PRO A 34 -8.44 3.91 13.12
CA PRO A 34 -9.68 3.51 13.80
C PRO A 34 -10.90 3.80 12.91
N GLY A 35 -11.73 2.78 12.69
CA GLY A 35 -12.94 2.88 11.85
C GLY A 35 -12.69 2.84 10.34
N ALA A 36 -11.45 2.71 9.87
CA ALA A 36 -11.15 2.53 8.45
C ALA A 36 -11.11 1.04 8.08
N ASP A 37 -11.79 0.68 6.99
CA ASP A 37 -11.68 -0.64 6.38
C ASP A 37 -10.50 -0.70 5.38
N GLN A 38 -10.29 -1.86 4.77
CA GLN A 38 -9.23 -2.03 3.77
C GLN A 38 -9.44 -1.16 2.53
N LEU A 39 -10.69 -0.89 2.14
CA LEU A 39 -10.99 -0.04 0.98
C LEU A 39 -10.52 1.39 1.23
N GLU A 40 -10.76 1.91 2.44
CA GLU A 40 -10.30 3.23 2.84
C GLU A 40 -8.77 3.32 2.92
N VAL A 41 -8.09 2.25 3.35
CA VAL A 41 -6.60 2.18 3.29
C VAL A 41 -6.11 2.24 1.84
N LYS A 42 -6.72 1.46 0.92
CA LYS A 42 -6.39 1.48 -0.52
C LYS A 42 -6.56 2.88 -1.11
N LYS A 43 -7.71 3.52 -0.83
CA LYS A 43 -7.99 4.88 -1.28
C LYS A 43 -6.96 5.86 -0.73
N ALA A 44 -6.66 5.79 0.57
CA ALA A 44 -5.69 6.68 1.20
C ALA A 44 -4.28 6.55 0.61
N LEU A 45 -3.79 5.33 0.36
CA LEU A 45 -2.50 5.08 -0.28
C LEU A 45 -2.41 5.79 -1.65
N LEU A 46 -3.38 5.55 -2.52
CA LEU A 46 -3.43 6.15 -3.85
C LEU A 46 -3.60 7.67 -3.81
N GLU A 47 -4.45 8.17 -2.92
CA GLU A 47 -4.68 9.62 -2.74
C GLU A 47 -3.46 10.34 -2.18
N CYS A 48 -2.61 9.64 -1.43
CA CYS A 48 -1.33 10.15 -0.95
C CYS A 48 -0.20 10.01 -1.99
N GLY A 49 -0.46 9.36 -3.13
CA GLY A 49 0.49 9.26 -4.25
C GLY A 49 1.27 7.96 -4.31
N MET A 50 0.85 6.92 -3.59
CA MET A 50 1.37 5.58 -3.81
C MET A 50 1.01 5.13 -5.24
N PRO A 51 1.94 4.55 -6.02
CA PRO A 51 1.65 4.09 -7.38
C PRO A 51 0.61 2.98 -7.47
N SER A 52 0.56 2.12 -6.45
CA SER A 52 -0.32 0.97 -6.31
C SER A 52 -0.68 0.83 -4.83
N PRO A 53 -1.91 0.43 -4.46
CA PRO A 53 -2.24 0.22 -3.05
C PRO A 53 -1.68 -1.12 -2.52
N TYR A 54 -1.11 -1.96 -3.38
CA TYR A 54 -0.50 -3.24 -3.05
C TYR A 54 1.03 -3.12 -3.00
N ASN A 55 1.71 -4.06 -2.35
CA ASN A 55 3.18 -4.08 -2.33
C ASN A 55 3.75 -4.84 -3.53
N ASP A 56 3.27 -4.54 -4.73
CA ASP A 56 3.90 -5.09 -5.92
C ASP A 56 5.27 -4.44 -6.09
N SER A 57 6.32 -5.23 -5.85
CA SER A 57 7.72 -4.82 -5.96
C SER A 57 8.08 -4.20 -7.32
N MET A 58 7.22 -4.34 -8.33
CA MET A 58 7.37 -3.75 -9.65
C MET A 58 6.96 -2.27 -9.72
N ASN A 59 6.14 -1.77 -8.78
CA ASN A 59 5.65 -0.38 -8.78
C ASN A 59 6.20 0.45 -7.59
N SER A 60 6.63 -0.20 -6.51
CA SER A 60 7.25 0.48 -5.36
C SER A 60 8.74 0.80 -5.58
N LYS A 61 9.42 0.06 -6.46
CA LYS A 61 10.85 0.28 -6.80
C LYS A 61 11.12 1.61 -7.53
N ASP A 62 10.13 2.15 -8.22
CA ASP A 62 10.27 3.42 -8.96
C ASP A 62 10.01 4.65 -8.07
N LEU A 63 9.54 4.43 -6.83
CA LEU A 63 9.25 5.53 -5.92
C LEU A 63 10.54 6.01 -5.25
N SER A 64 10.94 7.25 -5.54
CA SER A 64 12.09 7.86 -4.86
C SER A 64 11.90 7.86 -3.34
N MET A 65 12.99 7.82 -2.58
CA MET A 65 12.92 7.84 -1.11
C MET A 65 12.12 9.05 -0.59
N ASN A 66 12.24 10.21 -1.25
CA ASN A 66 11.46 11.41 -0.93
C ASN A 66 9.97 11.26 -1.26
N ALA A 67 9.62 10.64 -2.39
CA ALA A 67 8.22 10.38 -2.72
C ALA A 67 7.59 9.37 -1.74
N ASN A 68 8.32 8.32 -1.36
CA ASN A 68 7.90 7.38 -0.32
C ASN A 68 7.70 8.10 1.03
N ALA A 69 8.57 9.04 1.36
CA ALA A 69 8.45 9.89 2.54
C ALA A 69 7.19 10.74 2.53
N ALA A 70 6.90 11.36 1.40
CA ALA A 70 5.69 12.15 1.21
C ALA A 70 4.41 11.33 1.37
N VAL A 71 4.36 10.12 0.81
CA VAL A 71 3.22 9.21 0.98
C VAL A 71 3.01 8.87 2.46
N ASN A 72 4.06 8.45 3.16
CA ASN A 72 3.98 8.09 4.57
C ASN A 72 3.53 9.26 5.44
N MET A 73 4.05 10.47 5.20
CA MET A 73 3.65 11.65 5.95
C MET A 73 2.21 12.09 5.66
N CYS A 74 1.76 11.94 4.41
CA CYS A 74 0.37 12.19 4.03
C CYS A 74 -0.59 11.25 4.78
N LEU A 75 -0.26 9.95 4.90
CA LEU A 75 -1.07 8.97 5.63
C LEU A 75 -1.14 9.28 7.12
N VAL A 76 0.00 9.59 7.75
CA VAL A 76 0.07 10.00 9.16
C VAL A 76 -0.78 11.24 9.41
N LYS A 77 -0.68 12.24 8.53
CA LYS A 77 -1.50 13.46 8.61
C LYS A 77 -3.00 13.19 8.42
N ALA A 78 -3.36 12.13 7.68
CA ALA A 78 -4.74 11.67 7.50
C ALA A 78 -5.26 10.80 8.67
N GLY A 79 -4.45 10.59 9.71
CA GLY A 79 -4.80 9.84 10.92
C GLY A 79 -4.54 8.34 10.81
N PHE A 80 -3.81 7.89 9.78
CA PHE A 80 -3.35 6.50 9.70
C PHE A 80 -2.06 6.32 10.48
N TYR A 81 -1.84 5.12 10.99
CA TYR A 81 -0.61 4.71 11.63
C TYR A 81 -0.09 3.43 10.98
N HIS A 82 1.22 3.27 11.00
CA HIS A 82 1.86 2.05 10.53
C HIS A 82 1.84 1.00 11.65
N LYS A 83 1.43 -0.23 11.35
CA LYS A 83 1.21 -1.27 12.37
C LYS A 83 2.50 -1.80 12.99
N LEU A 84 3.59 -1.81 12.22
CA LEU A 84 4.86 -2.44 12.63
C LEU A 84 5.91 -1.46 13.20
N PHE A 85 5.87 -0.19 12.80
CA PHE A 85 6.94 0.77 13.09
C PHE A 85 6.36 2.13 13.36
N LYS A 86 7.07 2.96 14.12
CA LYS A 86 6.73 4.38 14.21
C LYS A 86 7.13 5.06 12.92
N VAL A 87 6.16 5.67 12.26
CA VAL A 87 6.36 6.44 11.04
C VAL A 87 6.06 7.89 11.36
N GLY A 88 7.11 8.70 11.44
CA GLY A 88 7.02 10.13 11.74
C GLY A 88 8.06 10.92 10.97
N LEU A 89 7.80 12.22 10.78
CA LEU A 89 8.73 13.11 10.07
C LEU A 89 10.08 13.11 10.78
N ARG A 90 10.08 13.20 12.12
CA ARG A 90 11.30 13.15 12.94
C ARG A 90 12.07 11.84 12.76
N ASP A 91 11.40 10.69 12.86
CA ASP A 91 12.05 9.38 12.74
C ASP A 91 12.66 9.18 11.35
N ARG A 92 11.96 9.63 10.30
CA ARG A 92 12.47 9.53 8.94
C ARG A 92 13.61 10.52 8.69
N CYS A 93 13.44 11.78 9.06
CA CYS A 93 14.43 12.83 8.81
C CYS A 93 15.67 12.76 9.71
N HIS A 94 15.62 11.94 10.77
CA HIS A 94 16.80 11.61 11.57
C HIS A 94 17.62 10.46 10.95
N ASN A 95 16.96 9.52 10.27
CA ASN A 95 17.62 8.34 9.69
C ASN A 95 18.27 8.60 8.31
N TYR A 96 17.92 9.71 7.66
CA TYR A 96 18.51 10.18 6.41
C TYR A 96 19.07 11.58 6.64
N ASN A 97 20.12 12.02 5.92
CA ASN A 97 20.49 13.44 6.00
C ASN A 97 19.29 14.26 5.50
N ALA A 98 18.87 15.27 6.26
CA ALA A 98 17.66 16.03 5.94
C ALA A 98 17.70 16.67 4.54
N GLU A 99 18.90 16.91 4.01
CA GLU A 99 19.15 17.41 2.65
C GLU A 99 18.84 16.37 1.57
N ASP A 100 18.97 15.08 1.87
CA ASP A 100 18.72 13.97 0.92
C ASP A 100 17.21 13.77 0.67
N LEU A 101 16.36 14.28 1.57
CA LEU A 101 14.91 14.18 1.50
C LEU A 101 14.29 15.57 1.57
N PRO A 102 13.94 16.20 0.44
CA PRO A 102 13.28 17.51 0.42
C PRO A 102 12.11 17.68 1.41
N ILE A 103 11.35 16.62 1.69
CA ILE A 103 10.27 16.68 2.70
C ILE A 103 10.75 16.95 4.15
N CYS A 104 12.03 16.70 4.42
CA CYS A 104 12.68 16.93 5.71
C CYS A 104 13.17 18.37 5.89
N VAL A 105 13.16 19.17 4.83
CA VAL A 105 13.52 20.59 4.89
C VAL A 105 12.42 21.37 5.62
N PRO A 106 12.76 22.26 6.57
CA PRO A 106 11.78 23.12 7.23
C PRO A 106 10.95 23.91 6.21
N GLY A 107 9.64 23.97 6.40
CA GLY A 107 8.71 24.63 5.48
C GLY A 107 8.17 23.75 4.34
N SER A 108 8.67 22.51 4.20
CA SER A 108 8.16 21.57 3.21
C SER A 108 6.68 21.24 3.44
N VAL A 109 5.91 21.29 2.34
CA VAL A 109 4.47 21.02 2.37
C VAL A 109 4.23 19.52 2.30
N ILE A 110 3.76 18.93 3.40
CA ILE A 110 3.28 17.55 3.40
C ILE A 110 1.99 17.48 2.55
N PRO A 111 1.97 16.64 1.50
CA PRO A 111 0.80 16.52 0.64
C PRO A 111 -0.42 16.06 1.44
N LYS A 112 -1.59 16.60 1.06
CA LYS A 112 -2.87 16.08 1.51
C LYS A 112 -3.35 14.98 0.56
N ARG A 113 -4.28 14.17 1.05
CA ARG A 113 -5.05 13.24 0.22
C ARG A 113 -5.75 14.00 -0.91
N SER A 114 -5.76 13.42 -2.10
CA SER A 114 -6.43 13.96 -3.27
C SER A 114 -7.15 12.85 -4.03
N VAL A 115 -8.47 12.88 -4.03
CA VAL A 115 -9.32 11.98 -4.83
C VAL A 115 -8.95 12.06 -6.30
N GLU A 116 -8.69 13.27 -6.80
CA GLU A 116 -8.24 13.48 -8.18
C GLU A 116 -6.92 12.75 -8.47
N ARG A 117 -5.94 12.81 -7.55
CA ARG A 117 -4.66 12.08 -7.68
C ARG A 117 -4.89 10.58 -7.78
N ARG A 118 -5.76 10.02 -6.92
CA ARG A 118 -6.12 8.60 -6.96
C ARG A 118 -6.75 8.21 -8.29
N LEU A 119 -7.79 8.92 -8.72
CA LEU A 119 -8.53 8.61 -9.94
C LEU A 119 -7.68 8.79 -11.21
N LYS A 120 -6.72 9.73 -11.20
CA LYS A 120 -5.77 9.96 -12.31
C LYS A 120 -4.53 9.06 -12.27
N SER A 121 -4.31 8.28 -11.22
CA SER A 121 -3.14 7.38 -11.11
C SER A 121 -3.10 6.34 -12.23
N ALA A 122 -1.89 5.92 -12.64
CA ALA A 122 -1.71 4.87 -13.64
C ALA A 122 -2.44 3.56 -13.22
N TYR A 123 -2.42 3.24 -11.93
CA TYR A 123 -3.17 2.12 -11.37
C TYR A 123 -4.68 2.24 -11.64
N CYS A 124 -5.32 3.35 -11.29
CA CYS A 124 -6.76 3.49 -11.51
C CYS A 124 -7.15 3.69 -12.96
N GLN A 125 -6.27 4.22 -13.80
CA GLN A 125 -6.49 4.26 -15.24
C GLN A 125 -6.54 2.85 -15.85
N LYS A 126 -5.70 1.93 -15.34
CA LYS A 126 -5.64 0.52 -15.76
C LYS A 126 -6.75 -0.33 -15.14
N TYR A 127 -7.06 -0.13 -13.86
CA TYR A 127 -7.99 -0.96 -13.09
C TYR A 127 -9.25 -0.19 -12.69
N ARG A 128 -9.87 0.52 -13.65
CA ARG A 128 -11.01 1.43 -13.41
C ARG A 128 -12.15 0.79 -12.62
N ASN A 129 -12.42 -0.50 -12.80
CA ASN A 129 -13.54 -1.20 -12.17
C ASN A 129 -13.28 -1.63 -10.71
N LYS A 130 -12.06 -1.41 -10.18
CA LYS A 130 -11.76 -1.74 -8.78
C LYS A 130 -12.48 -0.76 -7.84
N PRO A 131 -12.98 -1.20 -6.66
CA PRO A 131 -13.69 -0.34 -5.72
C PRO A 131 -12.88 0.90 -5.28
N GLU A 132 -11.58 0.74 -5.09
CA GLU A 132 -10.65 1.82 -4.74
C GLU A 132 -10.45 2.84 -5.87
N CYS A 133 -10.91 2.56 -7.09
CA CYS A 133 -10.82 3.44 -8.25
C CYS A 133 -12.15 4.05 -8.68
N GLN A 134 -13.23 3.80 -7.92
CA GLN A 134 -14.50 4.48 -8.09
C GLN A 134 -14.48 5.86 -7.41
N PRO A 135 -15.21 6.87 -7.91
CA PRO A 135 -15.35 8.18 -7.28
C PRO A 135 -15.60 8.10 -5.77
#